data_AF-A0A1F0I3Z6-F1
#
_entry.id   AF-A0A1F0I3Z6-F1
#
_cell.length_a   1.000
_cell.length_b   1.000
_cell.length_c   1.000
_cell.angle_alpha   90.00
_cell.angle_beta   90.00
_cell.angle_gamma   90.00
#
_symmetry.space_group_name_H-M   'P 1'
#
loop_
_entity.id
_entity.type
_entity.pdbx_description
1 polymer ?
#
loop_
_entity_poly.entity_id
_entity_poly.type
_entity_poly.pdbx_seq_one_letter_code
_entity_poly.pdbx_strand_id
1 'polypeptide(L)'
;MMNENNDVFTMEDEPIASVVQDMRKGSKWLSAFLESYRPPLDGERYLTDGEVSELLRVSRRTLQEYRNNRVLPFILLGGKVLYPETGLRGVLEANYRKPLE
;
A
#
# COMPACT_ATOMS: atom_id res chain seq x y z
N MET A 1 30.41 -20.32 -49.50
CA MET A 1 30.37 -18.88 -49.19
C MET A 1 28.93 -18.45 -49.10
N MET A 2 28.42 -18.20 -47.90
CA MET A 2 27.21 -17.41 -47.64
C MET A 2 27.49 -16.67 -46.34
N ASN A 3 27.70 -15.36 -46.42
CA ASN A 3 27.83 -14.48 -45.26
C ASN A 3 26.44 -14.30 -44.67
N GLU A 4 26.26 -14.73 -43.43
CA GLU A 4 25.13 -14.33 -42.61
C GLU A 4 25.28 -12.84 -42.31
N ASN A 5 24.39 -12.02 -42.86
CA ASN A 5 24.30 -10.61 -42.51
C ASN A 5 23.83 -10.52 -41.06
N ASN A 6 24.80 -10.50 -40.13
CA ASN A 6 24.56 -10.18 -38.74
C ASN A 6 24.41 -8.66 -38.65
N ASP A 7 23.19 -8.15 -38.90
CA ASP A 7 22.84 -6.75 -38.64
C ASP A 7 22.89 -6.51 -37.12
N VAL A 8 24.07 -6.14 -36.63
CA VAL A 8 24.29 -5.77 -35.24
C VAL A 8 23.65 -4.40 -35.04
N PHE A 9 22.43 -4.40 -34.50
CA PHE A 9 21.77 -3.16 -34.11
C PHE A 9 22.55 -2.48 -32.99
N THR A 10 23.00 -1.26 -33.22
CA THR A 10 23.67 -0.40 -32.25
C THR A 10 22.67 0.51 -31.56
N MET A 11 23.03 1.06 -30.39
CA MET A 11 22.13 1.94 -29.60
C MET A 11 21.77 3.24 -30.31
N GLU A 12 22.47 3.57 -31.39
CA GLU A 12 22.28 4.78 -32.20
C GLU A 12 21.36 4.55 -33.40
N ASP A 13 21.03 3.29 -33.72
CA ASP A 13 20.09 2.99 -34.80
C ASP A 13 18.70 3.52 -34.43
N GLU A 14 18.07 4.25 -35.35
CA GLU A 14 16.77 4.92 -35.19
C GLU A 14 15.71 4.10 -34.42
N PRO A 15 15.54 2.78 -34.67
CA PRO A 15 14.57 1.96 -33.95
C PRO A 15 14.95 1.69 -32.48
N ILE A 16 16.25 1.53 -32.19
CA ILE A 16 16.74 1.29 -30.82
C ILE A 16 16.81 2.61 -30.05
N ALA A 17 17.25 3.69 -30.70
CA ALA A 17 17.36 5.02 -30.10
C ALA A 17 16.00 5.55 -29.64
N SER A 18 14.96 5.39 -30.46
CA SER A 18 13.58 5.77 -30.10
C SER A 18 13.05 4.98 -28.91
N VAL A 19 13.25 3.66 -28.88
CA VAL A 19 12.85 2.80 -27.75
C VAL A 19 13.57 3.20 -26.47
N VAL A 20 14.88 3.42 -26.51
CA VAL A 20 15.66 3.85 -25.34
C VAL A 20 15.21 5.24 -24.86
N GLN A 21 14.91 6.15 -25.78
CA GLN A 21 14.40 7.47 -25.44
C GLN A 21 13.03 7.41 -24.77
N ASP A 22 12.13 6.56 -25.26
CA ASP A 22 10.80 6.40 -24.69
C ASP A 22 10.84 5.70 -23.33
N MET A 23 11.73 4.73 -23.14
CA MET A 23 12.02 4.16 -21.81
C MET A 23 12.51 5.22 -20.82
N ARG A 24 13.43 6.09 -21.24
CA ARG A 24 13.93 7.20 -20.39
C ARG A 24 12.82 8.18 -20.03
N LYS A 25 11.94 8.52 -20.97
CA LYS A 25 10.76 9.38 -20.70
C LYS A 25 9.80 8.71 -19.72
N GLY A 26 9.49 7.42 -19.92
CA GLY A 26 8.63 6.64 -19.05
C GLY A 26 9.15 6.53 -17.62
N SER A 27 10.46 6.31 -17.46
CA SER A 27 11.11 6.27 -16.14
C SER A 27 11.02 7.62 -15.42
N LYS A 28 11.33 8.73 -16.10
CA LYS A 28 11.21 10.07 -15.52
C LYS A 28 9.78 10.40 -15.11
N TRP A 29 8.81 10.04 -15.96
CA TRP A 29 7.39 10.24 -15.66
C TRP A 29 6.95 9.40 -14.45
N LEU A 30 7.34 8.13 -14.37
CA LEU A 30 7.06 7.26 -13.22
C LEU A 30 7.66 7.81 -11.92
N SER A 31 8.89 8.29 -11.95
CA SER A 31 9.53 8.90 -10.78
C SER A 31 8.77 10.13 -10.29
N ALA A 32 8.43 11.06 -11.21
CA ALA A 32 7.65 12.25 -10.86
C ALA A 32 6.22 11.89 -10.39
N PHE A 33 5.61 10.88 -10.99
CA PHE A 33 4.32 10.36 -10.57
C PHE A 33 4.40 9.82 -9.14
N LEU A 34 5.37 8.96 -8.82
CA LEU A 34 5.53 8.41 -7.48
C LEU A 34 5.87 9.46 -6.42
N GLU A 35 6.65 10.49 -6.76
CA GLU A 35 6.96 11.60 -5.85
C GLU A 35 5.73 12.46 -5.52
N SER A 36 4.83 12.65 -6.50
CA SER A 36 3.61 13.45 -6.34
C SER A 36 2.40 12.64 -5.85
N TYR A 37 2.42 11.32 -6.03
CA TYR A 37 1.35 10.43 -5.64
C TYR A 37 1.29 10.34 -4.11
N ARG A 38 0.27 10.96 -3.53
CA ARG A 38 -0.18 10.72 -2.16
C ARG A 38 -1.36 9.76 -2.25
N PRO A 39 -1.17 8.45 -2.04
CA PRO A 39 -2.29 7.53 -1.98
C PRO A 39 -3.28 8.00 -0.90
N PRO A 40 -4.58 7.71 -1.04
CA PRO A 40 -5.55 8.01 0.01
C PRO A 40 -5.04 7.52 1.37
N LEU A 41 -5.09 8.41 2.37
CA LEU A 41 -4.63 8.14 3.73
C LEU A 41 -3.14 7.71 3.80
N ASP A 42 -2.29 8.32 2.96
CA ASP A 42 -0.83 8.11 2.89
C ASP A 42 -0.42 6.65 2.64
N GLY A 43 -1.30 5.87 2.01
CA GLY A 43 -1.07 4.44 1.75
C GLY A 43 -1.36 3.53 2.95
N GLU A 44 -1.85 4.07 4.07
CA GLU A 44 -2.30 3.25 5.18
C GLU A 44 -3.64 2.57 4.86
N ARG A 45 -3.74 1.28 5.21
CA ARG A 45 -4.97 0.52 5.10
C ARG A 45 -5.86 0.77 6.32
N TYR A 46 -7.13 1.06 6.04
CA TYR A 46 -8.14 1.29 7.06
C TYR A 46 -9.21 0.23 7.00
N LEU A 47 -9.60 -0.23 8.19
CA LEU A 47 -10.62 -1.24 8.39
C LEU A 47 -11.90 -0.58 8.91
N THR A 48 -13.05 -1.11 8.51
CA THR A 48 -14.36 -0.69 9.00
C THR A 48 -14.73 -1.43 10.29
N ASP A 49 -15.75 -0.93 11.01
CA ASP A 49 -16.32 -1.62 12.19
C ASP A 49 -16.67 -3.10 11.90
N GLY A 50 -17.11 -3.43 10.68
CA GLY A 50 -17.42 -4.81 10.29
C GLY A 50 -16.17 -5.68 10.23
N GLU A 51 -15.16 -5.25 9.48
CA GLU A 51 -13.93 -6.01 9.30
C GLU A 51 -13.17 -6.17 10.63
N VAL A 52 -13.12 -5.14 11.47
CA VAL A 52 -12.47 -5.24 12.79
C VAL A 52 -13.24 -6.19 13.71
N SER A 53 -14.58 -6.20 13.65
CA SER A 53 -15.39 -7.10 14.47
C SER A 53 -15.14 -8.57 14.13
N GLU A 54 -14.97 -8.87 12.84
CA GLU A 54 -14.63 -10.19 12.35
C GLU A 54 -13.19 -10.57 12.70
N LEU A 55 -12.24 -9.64 12.50
CA LEU A 55 -10.81 -9.85 12.80
C LEU A 55 -10.57 -10.15 14.27
N LEU A 56 -11.13 -9.34 15.17
CA LEU A 56 -10.95 -9.48 16.62
C LEU A 56 -11.90 -10.49 17.25
N ARG A 57 -12.88 -11.01 16.50
CA ARG A 57 -13.97 -11.87 16.97
C ARG A 57 -14.72 -11.27 18.16
N VAL A 58 -15.00 -9.97 18.08
CA VAL A 58 -15.77 -9.24 19.09
C VAL A 58 -17.02 -8.62 18.48
N SER A 59 -18.02 -8.33 19.29
CA SER A 59 -19.23 -7.66 18.80
C SER A 59 -18.95 -6.20 18.40
N ARG A 60 -19.75 -5.65 17.48
CA ARG A 60 -19.69 -4.20 17.15
C ARG A 60 -19.95 -3.30 18.37
N ARG A 61 -20.75 -3.77 19.34
CA ARG A 61 -20.98 -3.06 20.60
C ARG A 61 -19.72 -2.99 21.45
N THR A 62 -18.93 -4.06 21.49
CA THR A 62 -17.61 -4.08 22.15
C THR A 62 -16.64 -3.12 21.46
N LEU A 63 -16.65 -3.03 20.12
CA LEU A 63 -15.85 -2.02 19.41
C LEU A 63 -16.28 -0.58 19.73
N GLN A 64 -17.57 -0.35 19.98
CA GLN A 64 -18.05 0.95 20.45
C GLN A 64 -17.49 1.28 21.84
N GLU A 65 -17.47 0.33 22.77
CA GLU A 65 -16.86 0.50 24.09
C GLU A 65 -15.36 0.76 24.00
N TYR A 66 -14.63 0.03 23.15
CA TYR A 66 -13.21 0.25 22.92
C TYR A 66 -12.90 1.65 22.36
N ARG A 67 -13.77 2.20 21.52
CA ARG A 67 -13.65 3.59 21.06
C ARG A 67 -13.92 4.59 22.18
N ASN A 68 -15.00 4.38 22.94
CA ASN A 68 -15.35 5.25 24.06
C ASN A 68 -14.24 5.30 25.11
N ASN A 69 -13.63 4.16 25.38
CA ASN A 69 -12.54 4.00 26.34
C ASN A 69 -11.16 4.32 25.75
N ARG A 70 -11.08 4.75 24.48
CA ARG A 70 -9.84 5.05 23.74
C ARG A 70 -8.81 3.91 23.74
N VAL A 71 -9.30 2.66 23.78
CA VAL A 71 -8.47 1.45 23.75
C VAL A 71 -7.95 1.19 22.34
N LEU A 72 -8.80 1.37 21.32
CA LEU A 72 -8.43 1.19 19.92
C LEU A 72 -8.32 2.54 19.21
N PRO A 73 -7.27 2.76 18.40
CA PRO A 73 -7.16 3.94 17.56
C PRO A 73 -8.22 3.91 16.47
N PHE A 74 -8.89 5.04 16.24
CA PHE A 74 -9.90 5.18 15.20
C PHE A 74 -9.91 6.60 14.65
N ILE A 75 -10.42 6.75 13.42
CA ILE A 75 -10.74 8.03 12.80
C ILE A 75 -12.21 8.06 12.38
N LEU A 76 -12.76 9.27 12.31
CA LEU A 76 -14.08 9.52 11.74
C LEU A 76 -13.92 10.17 10.37
N LEU A 77 -14.36 9.47 9.32
CA LEU A 77 -14.30 9.96 7.96
C LEU A 77 -15.69 9.88 7.34
N GLY A 78 -16.31 11.03 7.05
CA GLY A 78 -17.64 11.09 6.46
C GLY A 78 -18.73 10.40 7.28
N GLY A 79 -18.65 10.46 8.62
CA GLY A 79 -19.57 9.78 9.52
C GLY A 79 -19.34 8.27 9.66
N LYS A 80 -18.37 7.70 8.95
CA LYS A 80 -17.94 6.31 9.11
C LYS A 80 -16.74 6.23 10.04
N VAL A 81 -16.71 5.17 10.83
CA VAL A 81 -15.61 4.84 11.74
C VAL A 81 -14.65 3.94 10.99
N LEU A 82 -13.39 4.35 10.97
CA LEU A 82 -12.30 3.63 10.34
C LEU A 82 -11.17 3.42 11.33
N TYR A 83 -10.53 2.26 11.26
CA TYR A 83 -9.44 1.87 12.12
C TYR A 83 -8.16 1.74 11.30
N PRO A 84 -7.10 2.51 11.61
CA PRO A 84 -5.79 2.32 10.98
C PRO A 84 -5.25 0.93 11.32
N GLU A 85 -4.90 0.15 10.30
CA GLU A 85 -4.41 -1.22 10.49
C GLU A 85 -3.10 -1.24 11.27
N THR A 86 -2.21 -0.26 11.07
CA THR A 86 -0.96 -0.16 11.85
C THR A 86 -1.25 0.08 13.33
N GLY A 87 -2.22 0.93 13.62
CA GLY A 87 -2.67 1.23 14.98
C GLY A 87 -3.28 0.02 15.68
N LEU A 88 -4.15 -0.73 15.00
CA LEU A 88 -4.72 -1.97 15.55
C LEU A 88 -3.64 -2.99 15.87
N ARG A 89 -2.73 -3.23 14.93
CA ARG A 89 -1.60 -4.16 15.11
C ARG A 89 -0.73 -3.75 16.29
N GLY A 90 -0.37 -2.47 16.41
CA GLY A 90 0.43 -1.99 17.53
C GLY A 90 -0.22 -2.25 18.89
N VAL A 91 -1.54 -2.05 19.01
CA VAL A 91 -2.28 -2.38 20.24
C VAL A 91 -2.29 -3.88 20.51
N LEU A 92 -2.51 -4.71 19.48
CA LEU A 92 -2.54 -6.16 19.63
C LEU A 92 -1.17 -6.72 20.03
N GLU A 93 -0.10 -6.25 19.40
CA GLU A 93 1.28 -6.64 19.72
C GLU A 93 1.66 -6.25 21.15
N ALA A 94 1.33 -5.01 21.57
CA ALA A 94 1.62 -4.54 22.93
C ALA A 94 0.87 -5.32 24.02
N ASN A 95 -0.31 -5.87 23.70
CA ASN A 95 -1.14 -6.63 24.64
C ASN A 95 -1.04 -8.14 24.46
N TYR A 96 -0.21 -8.62 23.52
CA TYR A 96 -0.09 -10.02 23.24
C TYR A 96 0.54 -10.75 24.44
N ARG A 97 -0.19 -11.72 24.99
CA ARG A 97 0.31 -12.60 26.04
C ARG A 97 0.56 -13.97 25.43
N LYS A 98 1.81 -14.44 25.54
CA LYS A 98 2.16 -15.80 25.12
C LYS A 98 1.30 -16.80 25.90
N PRO A 99 0.81 -17.87 25.25
CA PRO A 99 0.21 -18.99 25.97
C PRO A 99 1.21 -19.48 27.02
N LEU A 100 0.71 -19.79 28.22
CA LEU A 100 1.51 -20.52 29.21
C LEU A 100 1.78 -21.91 28.63
N GLU A 101 3.05 -22.27 28.50
CA GLU A 101 3.49 -23.62 28.10
C GLU A 101 3.09 -24.67 29.14
#